data_AF-A0A4P8L2N1-F1
#
_entry.id   AF-A0A4P8L2N1-F1
#
_cell.length_a   1.000
_cell.length_b   1.000
_cell.length_c   1.000
_cell.angle_alpha   90.00
_cell.angle_beta   90.00
_cell.angle_gamma   90.00
#
_symmetry.space_group_name_H-M   'P 1'
#
loop_
_entity.id
_entity.type
_entity.pdbx_description
1 polymer ?
#
loop_
_entity_poly.entity_id
_entity_poly.type
_entity_poly.pdbx_seq_one_letter_code
_entity_poly.pdbx_strand_id
1 'polypeptide(L)'
;MDLRRINFGIEIETVKRTRERVAQAIQSVVGGEVRHVGSPASFDPWEITDNHGRVWKVVADGSLINVPVHLRAEVVSPVLSYEDIPVLQEVVRALRACGAKVDDRCGIHIHVDATAFDGRTLGNLAKIIYKQEPLILNALGVQTRQTETKDTNRRRGGCPHGGRAANPASGVFRERHRGNG
;
A
#
# COMPACT_ATOMS: atom_id res chain seq x y z
N MET A 1 -23.35 -3.03 -12.29
CA MET A 1 -22.39 -4.10 -11.95
C MET A 1 -22.63 -4.47 -10.49
N ASP A 2 -22.77 -5.76 -10.18
CA ASP A 2 -22.86 -6.21 -8.78
C ASP A 2 -21.44 -6.27 -8.19
N LEU A 3 -21.16 -5.43 -7.19
CA LEU A 3 -19.84 -5.35 -6.54
C LEU A 3 -19.43 -6.67 -5.88
N ARG A 4 -20.41 -7.49 -5.49
CA ARG A 4 -20.17 -8.80 -4.86
C ARG A 4 -19.55 -9.83 -5.81
N ARG A 5 -19.54 -9.54 -7.11
CA ARG A 5 -18.91 -10.38 -8.14
C ARG A 5 -17.45 -10.04 -8.39
N ILE A 6 -16.92 -9.02 -7.72
CA ILE A 6 -15.53 -8.59 -7.89
C ILE A 6 -14.69 -9.33 -6.87
N ASN A 7 -13.73 -10.10 -7.38
CA ASN A 7 -12.74 -10.75 -6.53
C ASN A 7 -11.78 -9.71 -5.97
N PHE A 8 -11.21 -10.00 -4.81
CA PHE A 8 -10.26 -9.11 -4.15
C PHE A 8 -9.16 -9.90 -3.44
N GLY A 9 -8.05 -9.23 -3.16
CA GLY A 9 -7.02 -9.70 -2.23
C GLY A 9 -6.85 -8.66 -1.13
N ILE A 10 -6.35 -9.08 0.02
CA ILE A 10 -6.08 -8.19 1.14
C ILE A 10 -4.71 -8.47 1.74
N GLU A 11 -4.02 -7.37 2.07
CA GLU A 11 -2.80 -7.38 2.87
C GLU A 11 -3.08 -6.66 4.20
N ILE A 12 -2.71 -7.28 5.32
CA ILE A 12 -2.92 -6.74 6.67
C ILE A 12 -1.58 -6.71 7.40
N GLU A 13 -1.08 -5.52 7.66
CA GLU A 13 0.14 -5.32 8.43
C GLU A 13 -0.15 -5.45 9.94
N THR A 14 0.75 -6.15 10.63
CA THR A 14 0.68 -6.38 12.06
C THR A 14 2.07 -6.35 12.70
N VAL A 15 2.08 -5.99 13.99
CA VAL A 15 3.26 -5.95 14.84
C VAL A 15 3.10 -6.83 16.08
N LYS A 16 4.18 -6.97 16.86
CA LYS A 16 4.27 -7.63 18.18
C LYS A 16 4.23 -9.16 18.17
N ARG A 17 3.93 -9.81 17.05
CA ARG A 17 3.98 -11.27 16.91
C ARG A 17 4.89 -11.69 15.77
N THR A 18 5.52 -12.84 15.94
CA THR A 18 6.32 -13.50 14.91
C THR A 18 5.43 -13.97 13.76
N ARG A 19 5.97 -13.98 12.54
CA ARG A 19 5.26 -14.49 11.35
C ARG A 19 4.74 -15.91 11.54
N GLU A 20 5.50 -16.80 12.17
CA GLU A 20 5.05 -18.15 12.56
C GLU A 20 3.75 -18.09 13.39
N ARG A 21 3.75 -17.32 14.47
CA ARG A 21 2.59 -17.19 15.35
C ARG A 21 1.37 -16.61 14.63
N VAL A 22 1.60 -15.65 13.72
CA VAL A 22 0.56 -15.08 12.87
C VAL A 22 0.02 -16.15 11.89
N ALA A 23 0.90 -16.94 11.28
CA ALA A 23 0.52 -18.03 10.38
C ALA A 23 -0.30 -19.12 11.08
N GLN A 24 0.10 -19.52 12.28
CA GLN A 24 -0.66 -20.46 13.12
C GLN A 24 -2.04 -19.89 13.50
N ALA A 25 -2.16 -18.58 13.73
CA ALA A 25 -3.46 -17.95 13.99
C ALA A 25 -4.38 -18.02 12.76
N ILE A 26 -3.85 -17.78 11.56
CA ILE A 26 -4.61 -17.94 10.31
C ILE A 26 -5.05 -19.40 10.13
N GLN A 27 -4.13 -20.36 10.29
CA GLN A 27 -4.41 -21.79 10.20
C GLN A 27 -5.50 -22.24 11.16
N SER A 28 -5.57 -21.69 12.38
CA SER A 28 -6.63 -22.02 13.34
C SER A 28 -8.05 -21.71 12.84
N VAL A 29 -8.17 -20.87 11.82
CA VAL A 29 -9.44 -20.49 11.18
C VAL A 29 -9.65 -21.24 9.88
N VAL A 30 -8.64 -21.23 8.99
CA VAL A 30 -8.79 -21.73 7.61
C VAL A 30 -8.44 -23.21 7.45
N GLY A 31 -7.91 -23.82 8.51
CA GLY A 31 -7.43 -25.20 8.53
C GLY A 31 -6.12 -25.39 7.77
N GLY A 32 -5.91 -26.62 7.33
CA GLY A 32 -4.76 -27.05 6.56
C GLY A 32 -3.40 -26.94 7.27
N GLU A 33 -2.36 -26.70 6.48
CA GLU A 33 -0.97 -26.85 6.90
C GLU A 33 -0.19 -25.54 6.86
N VAL A 34 0.63 -25.33 7.89
CA VAL A 34 1.56 -24.19 7.98
C VAL A 34 2.95 -24.66 7.61
N ARG A 35 3.64 -23.90 6.75
CA ARG A 35 5.01 -24.19 6.32
C ARG A 35 5.86 -22.93 6.32
N HIS A 36 7.05 -23.01 6.89
CA HIS A 36 8.09 -22.00 6.68
C HIS A 36 8.74 -22.22 5.32
N VAL A 37 8.63 -21.23 4.43
CA VAL A 37 9.20 -21.29 3.09
C VAL A 37 10.59 -20.68 3.05
N GLY A 38 10.80 -19.60 3.83
CA GLY A 38 12.11 -18.97 4.02
C GLY A 38 12.73 -18.32 2.78
N SER A 39 12.08 -18.38 1.62
CA SER A 39 12.56 -17.79 0.36
C SER A 39 11.48 -16.95 -0.34
N PRO A 40 11.80 -15.72 -0.77
CA PRO A 40 13.09 -15.07 -0.62
C PRO A 40 13.34 -14.66 0.85
N ALA A 41 14.60 -14.74 1.29
CA ALA A 41 14.98 -14.54 2.68
C ALA A 41 14.62 -13.14 3.22
N SER A 42 14.52 -12.14 2.34
CA SER A 42 14.10 -10.77 2.69
C SER A 42 12.66 -10.69 3.22
N PHE A 43 11.78 -11.57 2.74
CA PHE A 43 10.39 -11.65 3.19
C PHE A 43 10.19 -12.71 4.27
N ASP A 44 11.13 -13.63 4.46
CA ASP A 44 11.06 -14.76 5.40
C ASP A 44 9.64 -15.39 5.45
N PRO A 45 9.12 -15.86 4.29
CA PRO A 45 7.70 -16.18 4.15
C PRO A 45 7.30 -17.43 4.91
N TRP A 46 6.11 -17.35 5.49
CA TRP A 46 5.31 -18.48 5.95
C TRP A 46 4.10 -18.64 5.06
N GLU A 47 3.75 -19.87 4.72
CA GLU A 47 2.58 -20.20 3.91
C GLU A 47 1.59 -21.05 4.71
N ILE A 48 0.31 -20.82 4.47
CA ILE A 48 -0.80 -21.59 5.02
C ILE A 48 -1.65 -22.03 3.84
N THR A 49 -1.62 -23.33 3.53
CA THR A 49 -2.52 -23.91 2.54
C THR A 49 -3.84 -24.22 3.23
N ASP A 50 -4.90 -23.50 2.90
CA ASP A 50 -6.22 -23.71 3.51
C ASP A 50 -6.87 -25.03 3.04
N ASN A 51 -7.99 -25.41 3.66
CA ASN A 51 -8.73 -26.63 3.32
C ASN A 51 -9.26 -26.67 1.87
N HIS A 52 -9.21 -25.55 1.15
CA HIS A 52 -9.60 -25.42 -0.26
C HIS A 52 -8.38 -25.40 -1.20
N GLY A 53 -7.16 -25.59 -0.69
CA GLY A 53 -5.92 -25.57 -1.46
C GLY A 53 -5.46 -24.16 -1.85
N ARG A 54 -6.03 -23.11 -1.27
CA ARG A 54 -5.59 -21.73 -1.49
C ARG A 54 -4.49 -21.37 -0.48
N VAL A 55 -3.57 -20.51 -0.89
CA VAL A 55 -2.41 -20.16 -0.07
C VAL A 55 -2.57 -18.78 0.52
N TRP A 56 -2.59 -18.71 1.85
CA TRP A 56 -2.31 -17.49 2.61
C TRP A 56 -0.82 -17.38 2.85
N LYS A 57 -0.30 -16.16 2.93
CA LYS A 57 1.11 -15.91 3.27
C LYS A 57 1.22 -14.99 4.46
N VAL A 58 2.31 -15.15 5.20
CA VAL A 58 2.75 -14.17 6.18
C VAL A 58 4.20 -13.83 5.89
N VAL A 59 4.44 -12.57 5.55
CA VAL A 59 5.75 -12.08 5.11
C VAL A 59 6.25 -10.96 6.02
N ALA A 60 7.54 -10.67 5.94
CA ALA A 60 8.11 -9.50 6.60
C ALA A 60 7.79 -8.26 5.77
N ASP A 61 7.35 -7.21 6.44
CA ASP A 61 7.20 -5.89 5.82
C ASP A 61 8.36 -4.96 6.21
N GLY A 62 9.01 -4.42 5.18
CA GLY A 62 10.11 -3.47 5.30
C GLY A 62 9.67 -2.08 5.78
N SER A 63 8.40 -1.72 5.63
CA SER A 63 7.81 -0.43 6.02
C SER A 63 7.74 -0.24 7.55
N LEU A 64 7.56 -1.34 8.29
CA LEU A 64 7.36 -1.40 9.75
C LEU A 64 8.66 -1.22 10.54
N ILE A 65 9.47 -0.21 10.19
CA ILE A 65 10.83 -0.01 10.71
C ILE A 65 10.92 0.30 12.21
N ASN A 66 9.78 0.59 12.86
CA ASN A 66 9.66 0.94 14.27
C ASN A 66 9.68 -0.26 15.24
N VAL A 67 9.60 -1.50 14.74
CA VAL A 67 9.68 -2.71 15.58
C VAL A 67 10.78 -3.65 15.09
N PRO A 68 11.29 -4.59 15.90
CA PRO A 68 12.27 -5.59 15.46
C PRO A 68 11.76 -6.41 14.26
N VAL A 69 12.65 -6.77 13.32
CA VAL A 69 12.30 -7.47 12.06
C VAL A 69 11.48 -8.75 12.27
N HIS A 70 11.77 -9.51 13.32
CA HIS A 70 11.06 -10.75 13.64
C HIS A 70 9.62 -10.52 14.16
N LEU A 71 9.23 -9.28 14.46
CA LEU A 71 7.89 -8.91 14.93
C LEU A 71 7.10 -8.08 13.91
N ARG A 72 7.59 -8.00 12.66
CA ARG A 72 6.93 -7.38 11.51
C ARG A 72 6.27 -8.49 10.70
N ALA A 73 4.96 -8.45 10.53
CA ALA A 73 4.23 -9.45 9.80
C ALA A 73 3.13 -8.80 8.95
N GLU A 74 3.16 -9.05 7.66
CA GLU A 74 2.08 -8.73 6.72
C GLU A 74 1.39 -10.02 6.31
N VAL A 75 0.08 -10.09 6.55
CA VAL A 75 -0.77 -11.20 6.13
C VAL A 75 -1.23 -10.93 4.70
N VAL A 76 -0.95 -11.83 3.77
CA VAL A 76 -1.38 -11.74 2.37
C VAL A 76 -2.39 -12.85 2.09
N SER A 77 -3.62 -12.47 1.73
CA SER A 77 -4.66 -13.44 1.40
C SER A 77 -4.44 -14.10 0.04
N PRO A 78 -5.05 -15.28 -0.20
CA PRO A 78 -5.33 -15.71 -1.57
C PRO A 78 -6.33 -14.74 -2.23
N VAL A 79 -6.65 -14.99 -3.51
CA VAL A 79 -7.80 -14.30 -4.13
C VAL A 79 -9.08 -14.74 -3.43
N LEU A 80 -9.83 -13.76 -2.93
CA LEU A 80 -11.07 -13.89 -2.19
C LEU A 80 -12.26 -13.43 -3.03
N SER A 81 -13.42 -14.00 -2.72
CA SER A 81 -14.72 -13.60 -3.22
C SER A 81 -15.53 -12.94 -2.11
N TYR A 82 -16.70 -12.37 -2.45
CA TYR A 82 -17.59 -11.78 -1.45
C TYR A 82 -18.00 -12.76 -0.34
N GLU A 83 -18.13 -14.05 -0.67
CA GLU A 83 -18.51 -15.09 0.29
C GLU A 83 -17.39 -15.43 1.29
N ASP A 84 -16.15 -15.02 1.03
CA ASP A 84 -15.01 -15.22 1.94
C ASP A 84 -14.94 -14.16 3.05
N ILE A 85 -15.75 -13.09 2.98
CA ILE A 85 -15.73 -12.00 3.97
C ILE A 85 -15.92 -12.50 5.42
N PRO A 86 -16.87 -13.42 5.72
CA PRO A 86 -17.01 -13.96 7.07
C PRO A 86 -15.74 -14.69 7.57
N VAL A 87 -15.09 -15.49 6.70
CA VAL A 87 -13.83 -16.18 7.03
C VAL A 87 -12.71 -15.18 7.28
N LEU A 88 -12.60 -14.15 6.44
CA LEU A 88 -11.63 -13.07 6.63
C LEU A 88 -11.84 -12.35 7.98
N GLN A 89 -13.08 -12.11 8.38
CA GLN A 89 -13.37 -11.55 9.71
C GLN A 89 -12.89 -12.47 10.84
N GLU A 90 -13.09 -13.79 10.72
CA GLU A 90 -12.57 -14.74 11.71
C GLU A 90 -11.05 -14.76 11.74
N VAL A 91 -10.38 -14.66 10.58
CA VAL A 91 -8.92 -14.49 10.52
C VAL A 91 -8.50 -13.25 11.29
N VAL A 92 -9.13 -12.10 11.05
CA VAL A 92 -8.83 -10.85 11.80
C VAL A 92 -9.04 -11.02 13.32
N ARG A 93 -10.10 -11.73 13.74
CA ARG A 93 -10.32 -12.04 15.16
C ARG A 93 -9.23 -12.94 15.73
N ALA A 94 -8.79 -13.95 15.00
CA ALA A 94 -7.70 -14.85 15.39
C ALA A 94 -6.36 -14.11 15.51
N LEU A 95 -6.06 -13.18 14.61
CA LEU A 95 -4.87 -12.31 14.70
C LEU A 95 -4.88 -11.49 15.99
N ARG A 96 -6.03 -10.87 16.32
CA ARG A 96 -6.19 -10.12 17.57
C ARG A 96 -6.05 -11.03 18.79
N ALA A 97 -6.65 -12.22 18.76
CA ALA A 97 -6.61 -13.19 19.86
C ALA A 97 -5.20 -13.77 20.09
N CYS A 98 -4.41 -13.95 19.03
CA CYS A 98 -3.02 -14.39 19.17
C CYS A 98 -2.10 -13.29 19.72
N GLY A 99 -2.59 -12.05 19.82
CA GLY A 99 -1.89 -10.91 20.40
C GLY A 99 -1.15 -10.05 19.38
N ALA A 100 -1.42 -10.23 18.08
CA ALA A 100 -0.97 -9.27 17.07
C ALA A 100 -1.61 -7.90 17.33
N LYS A 101 -0.87 -6.84 17.03
CA LYS A 101 -1.31 -5.45 17.21
C LYS A 101 -1.08 -4.68 15.91
N VAL A 102 -1.70 -3.51 15.84
CA VAL A 102 -1.43 -2.50 14.81
C VAL A 102 -0.89 -1.25 15.50
N ASP A 103 -0.08 -0.48 14.80
CA ASP A 103 0.36 0.85 15.21
C ASP A 103 0.15 1.85 14.07
N ASP A 104 0.68 3.07 14.21
CA ASP A 104 0.51 4.17 13.27
C ASP A 104 1.22 3.97 11.92
N ARG A 105 2.07 2.94 11.81
CA ARG A 105 2.69 2.55 10.54
C ARG A 105 1.96 1.43 9.82
N CYS A 106 1.12 0.67 10.51
CA CYS A 106 0.40 -0.44 9.90
C CYS A 106 -0.61 0.05 8.85
N GLY A 107 -0.50 -0.51 7.65
CA GLY A 107 -1.43 -0.38 6.54
C GLY A 107 -2.40 -1.55 6.39
N ILE A 108 -3.37 -1.33 5.51
CA ILE A 108 -4.24 -2.35 4.92
C ILE A 108 -4.28 -2.09 3.42
N HIS A 109 -3.93 -3.10 2.62
CA HIS A 109 -4.02 -3.01 1.16
C HIS A 109 -5.17 -3.87 0.67
N ILE A 110 -6.00 -3.32 -0.22
CA ILE A 110 -7.10 -4.04 -0.85
C ILE A 110 -6.84 -4.05 -2.36
N HIS A 111 -6.59 -5.22 -2.89
CA HIS A 111 -6.42 -5.47 -4.32
C HIS A 111 -7.79 -5.81 -4.89
N VAL A 112 -8.25 -5.08 -5.89
CA VAL A 112 -9.57 -5.30 -6.50
C VAL A 112 -9.37 -5.77 -7.94
N ASP A 113 -10.04 -6.85 -8.32
CA ASP A 113 -9.97 -7.39 -9.67
C ASP A 113 -10.41 -6.34 -10.71
N ALA A 114 -9.52 -6.04 -11.65
CA ALA A 114 -9.71 -5.02 -12.67
C ALA A 114 -10.43 -5.55 -13.93
N THR A 115 -10.67 -6.85 -14.06
CA THR A 115 -11.20 -7.49 -15.29
C THR A 115 -12.52 -6.90 -15.78
N ALA A 116 -13.35 -6.41 -14.86
CA ALA A 116 -14.63 -5.80 -15.18
C ALA A 116 -14.57 -4.30 -15.52
N PHE A 117 -13.38 -3.69 -15.45
CA PHE A 117 -13.19 -2.26 -15.68
C PHE A 117 -12.37 -2.01 -16.95
N ASP A 118 -12.79 -1.02 -17.72
CA ASP A 118 -12.04 -0.43 -18.82
C ASP A 118 -11.35 0.88 -18.39
N GLY A 119 -10.50 1.45 -19.25
CA GLY A 119 -9.80 2.70 -18.92
C GLY A 119 -10.73 3.88 -18.62
N ARG A 120 -11.94 3.90 -19.20
CA ARG A 120 -12.95 4.94 -18.95
C ARG A 120 -13.55 4.81 -17.56
N THR A 121 -13.95 3.61 -17.17
CA THR A 121 -14.54 3.31 -15.86
C THR A 121 -13.53 3.50 -14.74
N LEU A 122 -12.26 3.11 -14.94
CA LEU A 122 -11.18 3.38 -14.00
C LEU A 122 -10.94 4.91 -13.83
N GLY A 123 -10.93 5.65 -14.94
CA GLY A 123 -10.82 7.11 -14.89
C GLY A 123 -12.00 7.78 -14.17
N ASN A 124 -13.20 7.22 -14.28
CA ASN A 124 -14.38 7.70 -13.55
C ASN A 124 -14.29 7.37 -12.05
N LEU A 125 -13.84 6.16 -11.69
CA LEU A 125 -13.60 5.78 -10.30
C LEU A 125 -12.60 6.74 -9.65
N ALA A 126 -11.46 7.02 -10.30
CA ALA A 126 -10.47 7.95 -9.78
C ALA A 126 -11.05 9.36 -9.54
N LYS A 127 -11.89 9.87 -10.46
CA LYS A 127 -12.58 11.16 -10.28
C LYS A 127 -13.55 11.13 -9.10
N ILE A 128 -14.30 10.04 -8.90
CA ILE A 128 -15.23 9.89 -7.78
C ILE A 128 -14.45 9.86 -6.46
N ILE A 129 -13.40 9.04 -6.37
CA ILE A 129 -12.54 8.96 -5.18
C ILE A 129 -11.95 10.33 -4.87
N TYR A 130 -11.36 11.02 -5.86
CA TYR A 130 -10.80 12.36 -5.64
C TYR A 130 -11.84 13.38 -5.16
N LYS A 131 -13.06 13.34 -5.74
CA LYS A 131 -14.15 14.24 -5.33
C LYS A 131 -14.65 13.94 -3.91
N GLN A 132 -14.62 12.67 -3.50
CA GLN A 132 -15.14 12.22 -2.20
C GLN A 132 -14.05 12.06 -1.13
N GLU A 133 -12.77 12.20 -1.48
CA GLU A 133 -11.63 11.99 -0.59
C GLU A 133 -11.78 12.73 0.75
N PRO A 134 -12.18 14.01 0.80
CA PRO A 134 -12.37 14.70 2.08
C PRO A 134 -13.44 14.04 2.96
N LEU A 135 -14.53 13.54 2.35
CA LEU A 135 -15.61 12.86 3.07
C LEU A 135 -15.19 11.48 3.55
N ILE A 136 -14.43 10.74 2.73
CA ILE A 136 -13.88 9.42 3.08
C ILE A 136 -12.90 9.56 4.25
N LEU A 137 -11.96 10.52 4.17
CA LEU A 137 -10.98 10.77 5.24
C LEU A 137 -11.66 11.20 6.54
N ASN A 138 -12.68 12.07 6.45
CA ASN A 138 -13.48 12.49 7.61
C ASN A 138 -14.25 11.30 8.23
N ALA A 139 -14.89 10.46 7.41
CA ALA A 139 -15.62 9.29 7.88
C ALA A 139 -14.70 8.26 8.56
N LEU A 140 -13.46 8.13 8.09
CA LEU A 140 -12.44 7.26 8.67
C LEU A 140 -11.71 7.90 9.87
N GLY A 141 -12.01 9.15 10.21
CA GLY A 141 -11.34 9.87 11.30
C GLY A 141 -9.84 10.09 11.05
N VAL A 142 -9.39 10.04 9.79
CA VAL A 142 -7.99 10.24 9.43
C VAL A 142 -7.70 11.74 9.50
N GLN A 143 -6.99 12.17 10.55
CA GLN A 143 -6.52 13.55 10.63
C GLN A 143 -5.50 13.77 9.50
N THR A 144 -5.84 14.61 8.53
CA THR A 144 -4.87 15.05 7.53
C THR A 144 -3.78 15.82 8.23
N ARG A 145 -2.64 15.18 8.49
CA ARG A 145 -1.38 15.90 8.69
C ARG A 145 -1.03 16.52 7.35
N GLN A 146 -1.69 17.63 7.02
CA GLN A 146 -1.35 18.40 5.84
C GLN A 146 0.07 18.91 6.06
N THR A 147 1.05 18.23 5.48
CA THR A 147 2.34 18.84 5.21
C THR A 147 2.06 19.92 4.18
N GLU A 148 2.01 21.16 4.64
CA GLU A 148 1.95 22.38 3.83
C GLU A 148 3.06 22.35 2.77
N THR A 149 2.77 21.78 1.60
CA THR A 149 3.67 21.80 0.44
C THR A 149 2.89 22.01 -0.85
N LYS A 150 1.85 22.85 -0.81
CA LYS A 150 1.22 23.36 -2.04
C LYS A 150 0.71 24.79 -1.87
N ASP A 151 1.62 25.77 -1.81
CA ASP A 151 1.27 27.13 -2.22
C ASP A 151 2.41 27.99 -2.79
N THR A 152 3.44 27.40 -3.41
CA THR A 152 4.50 28.19 -4.08
C THR A 152 4.49 28.17 -5.61
N ASN A 153 3.66 27.35 -6.26
CA ASN A 153 3.72 27.23 -7.74
C ASN A 153 2.45 27.59 -8.51
N ARG A 154 1.45 28.23 -7.86
CA ARG A 154 0.21 28.67 -8.53
C ARG A 154 0.08 30.18 -8.76
N ARG A 155 1.16 30.96 -8.56
CA ARG A 155 1.20 32.41 -8.81
C ARG A 155 2.39 32.84 -9.68
N ARG A 156 2.60 32.22 -10.86
CA ARG A 156 3.37 32.83 -11.96
C ARG A 156 2.75 32.43 -13.31
N GLY A 157 1.53 32.89 -13.54
CA GLY A 157 0.86 32.85 -14.83
C GLY A 157 0.25 34.21 -15.10
N GLY A 158 1.08 35.15 -15.55
CA GLY A 158 0.68 36.50 -15.91
C GLY A 158 1.66 37.06 -16.93
N CYS A 159 1.37 36.89 -18.22
CA CYS A 159 1.98 37.66 -19.29
C CYS A 159 1.48 39.11 -19.23
N PRO A 160 2.38 40.09 -19.42
CA PRO A 160 2.03 41.33 -20.09
C PRO A 160 2.78 41.46 -21.42
N HIS A 161 2.03 41.84 -22.44
CA HIS A 161 2.52 42.19 -23.77
C HIS A 161 3.41 43.45 -23.77
N GLY A 162 4.40 43.47 -24.67
CA GLY A 162 4.75 44.65 -25.49
C GLY A 162 5.97 45.47 -25.06
N GLY A 163 7.06 45.42 -25.86
CA GLY A 163 8.16 46.39 -25.78
C GLY A 163 9.37 45.99 -26.62
N ARG A 164 9.79 46.84 -27.55
CA ARG A 164 10.76 46.61 -28.64
C ARG A 164 12.23 46.47 -28.20
N ALA A 165 12.95 45.66 -28.99
CA ALA A 165 14.33 45.79 -29.51
C ALA A 165 15.47 46.36 -28.65
N ALA A 166 16.53 45.56 -28.45
CA ALA A 166 17.92 45.90 -28.84
C ALA A 166 18.87 44.69 -28.59
N ASN A 167 19.62 44.30 -29.62
CA ASN A 167 20.94 43.65 -29.55
C ASN A 167 21.93 44.78 -29.96
N PRO A 168 23.24 44.82 -29.59
CA PRO A 168 24.19 43.71 -29.74
C PRO A 168 25.39 43.66 -28.74
N ALA A 169 26.24 42.64 -28.95
CA ALA A 169 27.68 42.55 -28.62
C ALA A 169 28.02 42.35 -27.12
N SER A 170 29.05 41.62 -26.68
CA SER A 170 30.16 40.84 -27.24
C SER A 170 30.95 40.35 -26.02
N GLY A 171 31.49 39.12 -26.01
CA GLY A 171 32.27 38.68 -24.84
C GLY A 171 32.75 37.24 -24.92
N VAL A 172 33.73 37.01 -25.78
CA VAL A 172 34.55 35.80 -25.88
C VAL A 172 35.42 35.69 -24.62
N PHE A 173 35.44 34.54 -23.92
CA PHE A 173 36.71 33.89 -23.58
C PHE A 173 36.57 32.42 -23.16
N ARG A 174 37.60 31.68 -23.57
CA ARG A 174 37.84 30.23 -23.55
C ARG A 174 38.25 29.69 -22.17
N GLU A 175 37.74 28.49 -21.87
CA GLU A 175 38.48 27.21 -21.75
C GLU A 175 39.65 27.07 -20.75
N ARG A 176 39.54 25.98 -19.95
CA ARG A 176 40.56 25.00 -19.48
C ARG A 176 40.53 24.83 -17.94
N HIS A 177 40.14 23.67 -17.38
CA HIS A 177 40.68 22.29 -17.40
C HIS A 177 41.47 21.96 -16.12
N ARG A 178 41.23 20.73 -15.63
CA ARG A 178 41.97 19.93 -14.61
C ARG A 178 41.60 20.28 -13.16
N GLY A 179 41.40 19.33 -12.23
CA GLY A 179 41.68 17.90 -12.23
C GLY A 179 42.30 17.51 -10.89
N ASN A 180 41.80 16.42 -10.31
CA ASN A 180 42.29 15.62 -9.18
C ASN A 180 42.39 16.21 -7.76
N GLY A 181 41.71 15.49 -6.86
CA GLY A 181 42.10 15.14 -5.50
C GLY A 181 41.46 13.79 -5.18
#